data_AF-A0A2S2CKK1-F1
#
_entry.id   AF-A0A2S2CKK1-F1
#
_cell.length_a   1.000
_cell.length_b   1.000
_cell.length_c   1.000
_cell.angle_alpha   90.00
_cell.angle_beta   90.00
_cell.angle_gamma   90.00
#
_symmetry.space_group_name_H-M   'P 1'
#
loop_
_entity.id
_entity.type
_entity.pdbx_description
1 polymer ?
#
loop_
_entity_poly.entity_id
_entity_poly.type
_entity_poly.pdbx_seq_one_letter_code
_entity_poly.pdbx_strand_id
1 'polypeptide(L)'
;MLTTLAKVKAELQSPDADDALLTTLIEQASATIETFCGRSFAAAAGTETIRLDRWRERLILDRTPVVSVASVVLNGQALDPASYEVENSGSGFLLRLDASSCSIGWPVGRVVVTYTAGYSATPPDVERCCIDMVKLSYFSRSRDPLLRSEDVQDVVSKTWTAVPSVETLGGLPADIAGRLSGYRMVSFG
;
A
#
# COMPACT_ATOMS: atom_id res chain seq x y z
N MET A 1 -8.55 3.99 -2.80
CA MET A 1 -8.03 5.33 -3.16
C MET A 1 -7.13 5.81 -2.03
N LEU A 2 -5.93 6.30 -2.35
CA LEU A 2 -4.93 6.71 -1.35
C LEU A 2 -5.02 8.20 -0.95
N THR A 3 -5.70 9.03 -1.75
CA THR A 3 -5.92 10.46 -1.48
C THR A 3 -7.32 10.90 -1.93
N THR A 4 -7.67 12.17 -1.76
CA THR A 4 -8.97 12.75 -2.12
C THR A 4 -8.85 13.81 -3.21
N LEU A 5 -9.94 13.98 -3.98
CA LEU A 5 -10.04 15.02 -5.02
C LEU A 5 -9.76 16.43 -4.49
N ALA A 6 -10.31 16.77 -3.32
CA ALA A 6 -10.14 18.08 -2.71
C ALA A 6 -8.66 18.39 -2.42
N LYS A 7 -7.90 17.41 -1.90
CA LYS A 7 -6.46 17.57 -1.64
C LYS A 7 -5.67 17.75 -2.94
N VAL A 8 -5.99 16.96 -3.97
CA VAL A 8 -5.33 17.08 -5.28
C VAL A 8 -5.63 18.44 -5.93
N LYS A 9 -6.87 18.92 -5.93
CA LYS A 9 -7.24 20.23 -6.47
C LYS A 9 -6.55 21.38 -5.75
N ALA A 10 -6.45 21.31 -4.42
CA ALA A 10 -5.72 22.30 -3.63
C ALA A 10 -4.23 22.35 -4.02
N GLU A 11 -3.60 21.19 -4.20
CA GLU A 11 -2.20 21.06 -4.62
C GLU A 11 -1.93 21.49 -6.06
N LEU A 12 -2.90 21.31 -6.96
CA LEU A 12 -2.82 21.77 -8.34
C LEU A 12 -3.10 23.27 -8.50
N GLN A 13 -3.59 23.94 -7.44
CA GLN A 13 -4.10 25.32 -7.51
C GLN A 13 -5.11 25.50 -8.65
N SER A 14 -5.89 24.45 -8.94
CA SER A 14 -6.83 24.39 -10.06
C SER A 14 -8.17 23.83 -9.55
N PRO A 15 -9.01 24.68 -8.93
CA PRO A 15 -10.28 24.25 -8.34
C PRO A 15 -11.29 23.74 -9.38
N ASP A 16 -11.20 24.26 -10.61
CA ASP A 16 -12.09 23.93 -11.73
C ASP A 16 -11.56 22.77 -12.61
N ALA A 17 -10.48 22.10 -12.19
CA ALA A 17 -9.98 20.92 -12.89
C ALA A 17 -11.04 19.80 -12.90
N ASP A 18 -11.13 19.10 -14.03
CA ASP A 18 -12.09 18.02 -14.28
C ASP A 18 -12.02 16.91 -13.20
N ASP A 19 -13.08 16.79 -12.41
CA ASP A 19 -13.21 15.84 -11.31
C ASP A 19 -13.16 14.39 -11.78
N ALA A 20 -13.77 14.06 -12.93
CA ALA A 20 -13.80 12.69 -13.45
C ALA A 20 -12.39 12.27 -13.88
N LEU A 21 -11.67 13.21 -14.50
CA LEU A 21 -10.28 13.00 -14.86
C LEU A 21 -9.39 12.82 -13.63
N LEU A 22 -9.47 13.73 -12.65
CA LEU A 22 -8.66 13.65 -11.44
C LEU A 22 -8.96 12.36 -10.66
N THR A 23 -10.22 11.92 -10.64
CA THR A 23 -10.61 10.63 -10.03
C THR A 23 -9.88 9.47 -10.71
N THR A 24 -9.91 9.43 -12.04
CA THR A 24 -9.23 8.38 -12.82
C THR A 24 -7.72 8.37 -12.55
N LEU A 25 -7.08 9.54 -12.50
CA LEU A 25 -5.65 9.65 -12.20
C LEU A 25 -5.32 9.18 -10.77
N ILE A 26 -6.17 9.51 -9.78
CA ILE A 26 -6.01 9.05 -8.40
C ILE A 26 -6.12 7.52 -8.32
N GLU A 27 -7.06 6.91 -9.03
CA GLU A 27 -7.22 5.45 -9.08
C GLU A 27 -6.00 4.77 -9.68
N GLN A 28 -5.52 5.25 -10.83
CA GLN A 28 -4.33 4.73 -11.50
C GLN A 28 -3.08 4.87 -10.63
N ALA A 29 -2.86 6.05 -10.04
CA ALA A 29 -1.74 6.27 -9.12
C ALA A 29 -1.83 5.37 -7.88
N SER A 30 -3.03 5.22 -7.30
CA SER A 30 -3.25 4.34 -6.15
C SER A 30 -2.91 2.89 -6.47
N ALA A 31 -3.43 2.36 -7.59
CA ALA A 31 -3.17 0.99 -8.02
C ALA A 31 -1.68 0.73 -8.31
N THR A 32 -0.99 1.72 -8.89
CA THR A 32 0.45 1.63 -9.19
C THR A 32 1.27 1.55 -7.90
N ILE A 33 0.95 2.39 -6.91
CA ILE A 33 1.62 2.40 -5.60
C ILE A 33 1.36 1.08 -4.85
N GLU A 34 0.12 0.59 -4.83
CA GLU A 34 -0.23 -0.68 -4.18
C GLU A 34 0.48 -1.87 -4.84
N THR A 35 0.57 -1.88 -6.18
CA THR A 35 1.33 -2.89 -6.95
C THR A 35 2.82 -2.85 -6.62
N PHE A 36 3.41 -1.65 -6.59
CA PHE A 36 4.83 -1.48 -6.25
C PHE A 36 5.14 -1.94 -4.82
N CYS A 37 4.29 -1.59 -3.86
CA CYS A 37 4.44 -1.98 -2.47
C CYS A 37 4.05 -3.45 -2.22
N GLY A 38 3.36 -4.11 -3.16
CA GLY A 38 2.86 -5.48 -3.01
C GLY A 38 1.77 -5.61 -1.94
N ARG A 39 1.01 -4.56 -1.65
CA ARG A 39 0.01 -4.53 -0.57
C ARG A 39 -1.10 -3.51 -0.81
N SER A 40 -2.25 -3.74 -0.19
CA SER A 40 -3.32 -2.74 -0.02
C SER A 40 -3.06 -1.91 1.23
N PHE A 41 -3.27 -0.58 1.16
CA PHE A 41 -3.17 0.29 2.33
C PHE A 41 -4.50 0.44 3.06
N ALA A 42 -5.63 0.26 2.38
CA ALA A 42 -6.95 0.35 3.00
C ALA A 42 -7.18 -0.81 3.97
N ALA A 43 -7.68 -0.49 5.17
CA ALA A 43 -8.13 -1.49 6.13
C ALA A 43 -9.32 -2.29 5.57
N ALA A 44 -9.20 -3.62 5.58
CA ALA A 44 -10.27 -4.51 5.16
C ALA A 44 -10.30 -5.77 6.02
N ALA A 45 -11.52 -6.21 6.34
CA ALA A 45 -11.74 -7.53 6.93
C ALA A 45 -11.55 -8.62 5.86
N GLY A 46 -10.95 -9.73 6.26
CA GLY A 46 -10.73 -10.88 5.39
C GLY A 46 -10.59 -12.16 6.18
N THR A 47 -10.67 -13.28 5.46
CA THR A 47 -10.42 -14.61 6.01
C THR A 47 -9.24 -15.22 5.27
N GLU A 48 -8.24 -15.64 6.03
CA GLU A 48 -7.05 -16.32 5.52
C GLU A 48 -7.09 -17.79 5.98
N THR A 49 -6.80 -18.71 5.06
CA THR A 49 -6.68 -20.14 5.39
C THR A 49 -5.24 -20.57 5.22
N ILE A 50 -4.58 -20.84 6.35
CA ILE A 50 -3.20 -21.29 6.41
C ILE A 50 -3.19 -22.80 6.63
N ARG A 51 -2.39 -23.51 5.83
CA ARG A 51 -2.14 -24.94 6.00
C ARG A 51 -0.72 -25.14 6.50
N LEU A 52 -0.60 -25.70 7.69
CA LEU A 52 0.67 -26.02 8.32
C LEU A 52 1.00 -27.48 8.06
N ASP A 53 2.11 -27.71 7.36
CA ASP A 53 2.75 -29.02 7.11
C ASP A 53 3.59 -29.50 8.30
N ARG A 54 4.11 -28.54 9.07
CA ARG A 54 4.94 -28.75 10.26
C ARG A 54 4.55 -27.79 11.36
N TRP A 55 4.99 -28.11 12.57
CA TRP A 55 4.85 -27.22 13.72
C TRP A 55 5.52 -25.87 13.45
N ARG A 56 4.87 -24.78 13.87
CA ARG A 56 5.38 -23.41 13.74
C ARG A 56 5.22 -22.65 15.05
N GLU A 57 6.23 -21.90 15.45
CA GLU A 57 6.13 -21.00 16.60
C GLU A 57 5.12 -19.87 16.36
N ARG A 58 5.03 -19.40 15.11
CA ARG A 58 4.26 -18.21 14.73
C ARG A 58 3.53 -18.46 13.42
N LEU A 59 2.33 -17.93 13.32
CA LEU A 59 1.65 -17.77 12.03
C LEU A 59 1.96 -16.39 11.47
N ILE A 60 2.20 -16.31 10.17
CA ILE A 60 2.43 -15.05 9.46
C ILE A 60 1.16 -14.79 8.66
N LEU A 61 0.48 -13.69 8.96
CA LEU A 61 -0.70 -13.25 8.20
C LEU A 61 -0.25 -12.45 6.97
N ASP A 62 -0.93 -12.65 5.84
CA ASP A 62 -0.56 -12.04 4.56
C ASP A 62 -0.78 -10.51 4.56
N ARG A 63 -1.73 -10.04 5.37
CA ARG A 63 -2.11 -8.62 5.43
C ARG A 63 -1.66 -7.98 6.73
N THR A 64 -0.94 -6.88 6.61
CA THR A 64 -0.51 -6.03 7.73
C THR A 64 -0.82 -4.56 7.42
N PRO A 65 -0.81 -3.65 8.41
CA PRO A 65 -0.80 -3.95 9.84
C PRO A 65 -2.12 -4.59 10.30
N VAL A 66 -2.06 -5.54 11.23
CA VAL A 66 -3.26 -6.19 11.78
C VAL A 66 -3.92 -5.24 12.78
N VAL A 67 -5.20 -4.91 12.54
CA VAL A 67 -6.01 -4.03 13.39
C VAL A 67 -6.72 -4.83 14.47
N SER A 68 -7.34 -5.95 14.09
CA SER A 68 -8.05 -6.83 15.02
C SER A 68 -8.22 -8.22 14.45
N VAL A 69 -8.22 -9.23 15.32
CA VAL A 69 -8.52 -10.63 14.97
C VAL A 69 -9.91 -10.95 15.48
N ALA A 70 -10.84 -11.25 14.56
CA ALA A 70 -12.22 -11.56 14.88
C ALA A 70 -12.40 -13.01 15.33
N SER A 71 -11.71 -13.95 14.69
CA SER A 71 -11.73 -15.36 15.08
C SER A 71 -10.54 -16.14 14.54
N VAL A 72 -10.16 -17.19 15.28
CA VAL A 72 -9.22 -18.20 14.81
C VAL A 72 -9.85 -19.58 14.96
N VAL A 73 -9.84 -20.36 13.89
CA VAL A 73 -10.36 -21.73 13.85
C VAL A 73 -9.22 -22.68 13.50
N LEU A 74 -8.90 -23.59 14.42
CA LEU A 74 -7.88 -24.62 14.26
C LEU A 74 -8.57 -25.97 14.03
N ASN A 75 -8.35 -26.58 12.86
CA ASN A 75 -8.91 -27.89 12.49
C ASN A 75 -10.44 -27.98 12.69
N GLY A 76 -11.15 -26.88 12.42
CA GLY A 76 -12.61 -26.78 12.57
C GLY A 76 -13.08 -26.43 13.98
N GLN A 77 -12.18 -26.29 14.95
CA GLN A 77 -12.51 -25.84 16.31
C GLN A 77 -12.15 -24.37 16.49
N ALA A 78 -13.11 -23.55 16.93
CA ALA A 78 -12.84 -22.16 17.29
C ALA A 78 -11.96 -22.12 18.54
N LEU A 79 -10.89 -21.33 18.47
CA LEU A 79 -10.03 -21.06 19.62
C LEU A 79 -10.61 -19.94 20.47
N ASP A 80 -10.37 -20.02 21.78
CA ASP A 80 -10.69 -18.93 22.70
C ASP A 80 -9.84 -17.69 22.35
N PRO A 81 -10.41 -16.47 22.29
CA PRO A 81 -9.65 -15.25 22.08
C PRO A 81 -8.48 -15.03 23.05
N ALA A 82 -8.49 -15.62 24.24
CA ALA A 82 -7.38 -15.58 25.20
C ALA A 82 -6.22 -16.55 24.85
N SER A 83 -6.44 -17.47 23.90
CA SER A 83 -5.46 -18.49 23.48
C SER A 83 -4.65 -18.09 22.25
N TYR A 84 -4.73 -16.84 21.81
CA TYR A 84 -3.91 -16.29 20.74
C TYR A 84 -3.73 -14.78 20.89
N GLU A 85 -2.62 -14.26 20.38
CA GLU A 85 -2.36 -12.82 20.36
C GLU A 85 -1.56 -12.42 19.12
N VAL A 86 -1.70 -11.15 18.71
CA VAL A 86 -0.86 -10.58 17.66
C VAL A 86 0.38 -10.00 18.33
N GLU A 87 1.56 -10.59 18.08
CA GLU A 87 2.82 -10.17 18.73
C GLU A 87 3.16 -8.71 18.38
N ASN A 88 3.07 -8.38 17.09
CA ASN A 88 3.26 -7.03 16.59
C ASN A 88 2.35 -6.80 15.39
N SER A 89 1.52 -5.75 15.45
CA SER A 89 0.56 -5.43 14.39
C SER A 89 1.25 -5.20 13.04
N GLY A 90 2.48 -4.68 13.02
CA GLY A 90 3.26 -4.42 11.81
C GLY A 90 3.84 -5.68 11.14
N SER A 91 4.19 -6.71 11.90
CA SER A 91 4.77 -7.96 11.34
C SER A 91 3.73 -8.98 10.91
N GLY A 92 2.49 -8.87 11.44
CA GLY A 92 1.43 -9.84 11.16
C GLY A 92 1.64 -11.18 11.85
N PHE A 93 2.51 -11.25 12.86
CA PHE A 93 2.74 -12.49 13.61
C PHE A 93 1.63 -12.76 14.60
N LEU A 94 0.99 -13.92 14.45
CA LEU A 94 -0.02 -14.45 15.36
C LEU A 94 0.58 -15.58 16.20
N LEU A 95 0.62 -15.37 17.51
CA LEU A 95 1.05 -16.32 18.51
C LEU A 95 -0.17 -17.11 19.02
N ARG A 96 0.08 -18.34 19.44
CA ARG A 96 -0.87 -19.14 20.19
C ARG A 96 -0.39 -19.22 21.63
N LEU A 97 -1.31 -19.18 22.58
CA LEU A 97 -1.03 -19.12 24.00
C LEU A 97 -1.64 -20.33 24.72
N ASP A 98 -0.99 -20.77 25.78
CA ASP A 98 -1.58 -21.69 26.74
C ASP A 98 -2.38 -20.96 27.84
N ALA A 99 -2.90 -21.71 28.81
CA ALA A 99 -3.68 -21.15 29.92
C ALA A 99 -2.85 -20.25 30.86
N SER A 100 -1.52 -20.26 30.76
CA SER A 100 -0.60 -19.41 31.53
C SER A 100 -0.08 -18.23 30.70
N SER A 101 -0.68 -17.95 29.53
CA SER A 101 -0.24 -16.91 28.59
C SER A 101 1.18 -17.12 28.04
N CYS A 102 1.69 -18.36 28.10
CA CYS A 102 2.96 -18.69 27.49
C CYS A 102 2.75 -19.02 26.00
N SER A 103 3.66 -18.52 25.15
CA SER A 103 3.64 -18.84 23.72
C SER A 103 3.87 -20.33 23.50
N ILE A 104 2.91 -20.95 22.82
CA ILE A 104 2.97 -22.34 22.36
C ILE A 104 2.87 -22.36 20.85
N GLY A 105 3.51 -23.33 20.20
CA GLY A 105 3.44 -23.38 18.75
C GLY A 105 2.11 -23.87 18.20
N TRP A 106 1.89 -23.50 16.96
CA TRP A 106 0.80 -23.95 16.13
C TRP A 106 1.05 -25.40 15.68
N PRO A 107 0.10 -26.32 15.93
CA PRO A 107 0.23 -27.68 15.46
C PRO A 107 -0.02 -27.77 13.95
N VAL A 108 0.41 -28.89 13.36
CA VAL A 108 0.10 -29.24 11.96
C VAL A 108 -1.41 -29.24 11.77
N GLY A 109 -1.87 -28.69 10.64
CA GLY A 109 -3.29 -28.66 10.32
C GLY A 109 -3.73 -27.42 9.55
N ARG A 110 -5.04 -27.21 9.55
CA ARG A 110 -5.69 -26.07 8.89
C ARG A 110 -6.06 -25.02 9.93
N VAL A 111 -5.51 -23.82 9.76
CA VAL A 111 -5.86 -22.64 10.55
C VAL A 111 -6.63 -21.68 9.66
N VAL A 112 -7.80 -21.23 10.11
CA VAL A 112 -8.59 -20.20 9.43
C VAL A 112 -8.66 -18.99 10.35
N VAL A 113 -8.11 -17.87 9.91
CA VAL A 113 -8.05 -16.62 10.67
C VAL A 113 -8.95 -15.61 9.98
N THR A 114 -9.90 -15.06 10.72
CA THR A 114 -10.70 -13.91 10.26
C THR A 114 -10.23 -12.67 11.01
N TYR A 115 -9.76 -11.67 10.27
CA TYR A 115 -9.11 -10.50 10.86
C TYR A 115 -9.28 -9.27 9.96
N THR A 116 -9.14 -8.09 10.56
CA THR A 116 -9.08 -6.81 9.87
C THR A 116 -7.64 -6.34 9.85
N ALA A 117 -7.12 -6.03 8.66
CA ALA A 117 -5.77 -5.52 8.49
C ALA A 117 -5.71 -4.42 7.42
N GLY A 118 -4.73 -3.53 7.57
CA GLY A 118 -4.51 -2.34 6.76
C GLY A 118 -4.47 -1.08 7.64
N TYR A 119 -4.22 0.06 7.02
CA TYR A 119 -4.16 1.33 7.74
C TYR A 119 -5.55 1.93 7.91
N SER A 120 -5.85 2.44 9.11
CA SER A 120 -7.08 3.18 9.39
C SER A 120 -7.14 4.51 8.64
N ALA A 121 -5.97 5.11 8.40
CA ALA A 121 -5.77 6.26 7.53
C ALA A 121 -4.50 6.04 6.71
N THR A 122 -4.53 6.42 5.42
CA THR A 122 -3.34 6.34 4.55
C THR A 122 -2.18 7.08 5.21
N PRO A 123 -0.99 6.46 5.32
CA PRO A 123 0.20 7.15 5.82
C PRO A 123 0.46 8.44 5.02
N PRO A 124 0.80 9.56 5.67
CA PRO A 124 1.01 10.84 4.98
C PRO A 124 2.02 10.76 3.83
N ASP A 125 3.08 9.96 3.99
CA ASP A 125 4.11 9.77 2.96
C ASP A 125 3.54 9.08 1.71
N VAL A 126 2.68 8.08 1.90
CA VAL A 126 2.03 7.32 0.83
C VAL A 126 1.00 8.20 0.12
N GLU A 127 0.24 9.00 0.88
CA GLU A 127 -0.65 10.01 0.32
C GLU A 127 0.12 11.02 -0.53
N ARG A 128 1.26 11.53 -0.03
CA ARG A 128 2.09 12.46 -0.79
C ARG A 128 2.60 11.86 -2.09
N CYS A 129 3.06 10.62 -2.06
CA CYS A 129 3.49 9.89 -3.25
C CYS A 129 2.36 9.77 -4.29
N CYS A 130 1.13 9.50 -3.83
CA CYS A 130 -0.04 9.45 -4.71
C CYS A 130 -0.32 10.83 -5.35
N ILE A 131 -0.26 11.91 -4.58
CA ILE A 131 -0.45 13.28 -5.09
C ILE A 131 0.65 13.63 -6.11
N ASP A 132 1.91 13.34 -5.83
CA ASP A 132 3.02 13.60 -6.73
C ASP A 132 2.85 12.85 -8.07
N MET A 133 2.42 11.58 -8.03
CA MET A 133 2.07 10.79 -9.23
C MET A 133 0.94 11.40 -10.05
N VAL A 134 -0.11 11.87 -9.38
CA VAL A 134 -1.25 12.54 -10.05
C VAL A 134 -0.79 13.84 -10.69
N LYS A 135 0.03 14.65 -10.02
CA LYS A 135 0.59 15.89 -10.58
C LYS A 135 1.44 15.61 -11.81
N LEU A 136 2.33 14.61 -11.76
CA LEU A 136 3.15 14.20 -12.91
C LEU A 136 2.28 13.79 -14.10
N SER A 137 1.24 12.98 -13.85
CA SER A 137 0.30 12.53 -14.88
C SER A 137 -0.57 13.66 -15.42
N TYR A 138 -0.97 14.61 -14.58
CA TYR A 138 -1.77 15.76 -14.98
C TYR A 138 -0.98 16.73 -15.86
N PHE A 139 0.24 17.11 -15.45
CA PHE A 139 1.06 18.07 -16.20
C PHE A 139 1.69 17.48 -17.46
N SER A 140 1.92 16.16 -17.52
CA SER A 140 2.42 15.51 -18.74
C SER A 140 1.40 15.55 -19.89
N ARG A 141 0.09 15.64 -19.60
CA ARG A 141 -0.96 15.74 -20.62
C ARG A 141 -0.96 17.07 -21.38
N SER A 142 -0.66 18.17 -20.70
CA SER A 142 -0.62 19.50 -21.31
C SER A 142 0.69 19.78 -22.05
N ARG A 143 1.62 18.82 -22.06
CA ARG A 143 2.90 18.91 -22.77
C ARG A 143 2.78 18.16 -24.09
N ASP A 144 3.28 18.77 -25.16
CA ASP A 144 3.55 18.05 -26.40
C ASP A 144 4.74 17.09 -26.13
N PRO A 145 4.55 15.76 -26.24
CA PRO A 145 5.60 14.78 -25.99
C PRO A 145 6.83 14.94 -26.89
N LEU A 146 6.68 15.59 -28.06
CA LEU A 146 7.73 15.76 -29.06
C LEU A 146 8.49 17.09 -28.90
N LEU A 147 7.95 18.03 -28.11
CA LEU A 147 8.54 19.36 -27.95
C LEU A 147 9.61 19.37 -26.84
N ARG A 148 10.89 19.39 -27.25
CA ARG A 148 12.04 19.29 -26.34
C ARG A 148 12.52 20.64 -25.79
N SER A 149 12.32 21.72 -26.53
CA SER A 149 12.71 23.08 -26.14
C SER A 149 11.85 24.07 -26.90
N GLU A 150 11.32 25.07 -26.19
CA GLU A 150 10.65 26.22 -26.79
C GLU A 150 11.48 27.46 -26.43
N ASP A 151 11.99 28.13 -27.46
CA ASP A 151 12.69 29.40 -27.32
C ASP A 151 11.85 30.48 -27.99
N VAL A 152 11.40 31.46 -27.20
CA VAL A 152 10.75 32.67 -27.68
C VAL A 152 11.70 33.82 -27.39
N GLN A 153 12.29 34.38 -28.44
CA GLN A 153 13.28 35.46 -28.34
C GLN A 153 12.82 36.60 -27.41
N ASP A 154 13.69 36.95 -26.46
CA ASP A 154 13.58 38.07 -25.51
C ASP A 154 12.40 38.06 -24.51
N VAL A 155 11.69 36.93 -24.33
CA VAL A 155 10.54 36.86 -23.40
C VAL A 155 10.68 35.78 -22.34
N VAL A 156 10.86 34.50 -22.71
CA VAL A 156 11.06 33.39 -21.76
C VAL A 156 11.82 32.24 -22.45
N SER A 157 12.85 31.70 -21.81
CA SER A 157 13.45 30.41 -22.20
C SER A 157 12.96 29.29 -21.26
N LYS A 158 12.35 28.23 -21.81
CA LYS A 158 11.91 27.04 -21.06
C LYS A 158 12.60 25.81 -21.61
N THR A 159 13.46 25.19 -20.80
CA THR A 159 14.06 23.88 -21.11
C THR A 159 13.34 22.81 -20.32
N TRP A 160 12.77 21.82 -21.01
CA TRP A 160 12.17 20.64 -20.38
C TRP A 160 13.19 19.51 -20.33
N THR A 161 13.32 18.85 -19.17
CA THR A 161 14.02 17.57 -19.10
C THR A 161 13.22 16.53 -19.86
N ALA A 162 13.87 15.85 -20.82
CA ALA A 162 13.22 14.81 -21.60
C ALA A 162 12.80 13.66 -20.66
N VAL A 163 11.56 13.18 -20.82
CA VAL A 163 10.97 12.06 -20.05
C VAL A 163 11.84 10.79 -19.94
N PRO A 164 12.80 10.47 -20.84
CA PRO A 164 13.68 9.30 -20.63
C PRO A 164 14.71 9.44 -19.49
N SER A 165 14.92 10.64 -18.92
CA SER A 165 15.98 10.84 -17.91
C SER A 165 15.57 10.54 -16.47
N VAL A 166 14.28 10.27 -16.22
CA VAL A 166 13.81 9.86 -14.89
C VAL A 166 13.81 8.35 -14.85
N GLU A 167 14.76 7.76 -14.12
CA GLU A 167 14.77 6.32 -13.89
C GLU A 167 13.43 5.89 -13.28
N THR A 168 12.83 4.86 -13.85
CA THR A 168 11.59 4.28 -13.33
C THR A 168 11.91 2.94 -12.69
N LEU A 169 11.39 2.72 -11.48
CA LEU A 169 11.50 1.48 -10.75
C LEU A 169 10.10 0.92 -10.52
N GLY A 170 9.77 -0.20 -11.18
CA GLY A 170 8.45 -0.83 -11.05
C GLY A 170 7.29 0.06 -11.51
N GLY A 171 7.51 0.92 -12.52
CA GLY A 171 6.49 1.83 -13.05
C GLY A 171 6.35 3.16 -12.29
N LEU A 172 7.16 3.38 -11.25
CA LEU A 172 7.20 4.64 -10.50
C LEU A 172 8.52 5.40 -10.77
N PRO A 173 8.51 6.74 -10.76
CA PRO A 173 9.73 7.54 -10.66
C PRO A 173 10.60 7.11 -9.47
N ALA A 174 11.92 7.06 -9.65
CA ALA A 174 12.87 6.56 -8.64
C ALA A 174 12.78 7.29 -7.29
N ASP A 175 12.45 8.58 -7.27
CA ASP A 175 12.27 9.37 -6.04
C ASP A 175 11.02 8.93 -5.24
N ILE A 176 9.92 8.64 -5.94
CA ILE A 176 8.68 8.14 -5.35
C ILE A 176 8.89 6.70 -4.87
N ALA A 177 9.53 5.87 -5.69
CA ALA A 177 9.88 4.50 -5.34
C ALA A 177 10.79 4.44 -4.09
N GLY A 178 11.77 5.33 -3.98
CA GLY A 178 12.66 5.44 -2.83
C GLY A 178 11.91 5.73 -1.53
N ARG A 179 10.94 6.66 -1.57
CA ARG A 179 10.07 6.99 -0.42
C ARG A 179 9.15 5.82 -0.02
N LEU A 180 8.72 5.03 -0.99
CA LEU A 180 7.84 3.86 -0.76
C LEU A 180 8.60 2.59 -0.37
N SER A 181 9.93 2.57 -0.47
CA SER A 181 10.75 1.38 -0.23
C SER A 181 10.50 0.73 1.14
N GLY A 182 10.26 1.53 2.19
CA GLY A 182 9.96 1.04 3.54
C GLY A 182 8.57 0.42 3.70
N TYR A 183 7.65 0.65 2.77
CA TYR A 183 6.29 0.08 2.80
C TYR A 183 6.15 -1.18 1.95
N ARG A 184 7.19 -1.55 1.19
CA ARG A 184 7.18 -2.69 0.29
C ARG A 184 7.22 -4.00 1.07
N MET A 185 6.27 -4.89 0.81
CA MET A 185 6.32 -6.26 1.32
C MET A 185 7.41 -7.04 0.59
N VAL A 186 8.39 -7.52 1.35
CA VAL A 186 9.39 -8.46 0.85
C VAL A 186 8.76 -9.84 0.88
N SER A 187 8.29 -10.32 -0.27
CA SER A 187 7.86 -11.72 -0.40
C SER A 187 9.10 -12.61 -0.30
N PHE A 188 9.23 -13.35 0.79
CA PHE A 188 10.15 -14.49 0.86
C PHE A 188 9.44 -15.67 0.20
N GLY A 189 9.73 -15.86 -1.09
CA GLY A 189 9.30 -17.05 -1.84
C GLY A 189 10.05 -18.30 -1.42
#